data_AF-A0A7W8F6H7-F1
#
_entry.id   AF-A0A7W8F6H7-F1
#
_cell.length_a   1.000
_cell.length_b   1.000
_cell.length_c   1.000
_cell.angle_alpha   90.00
_cell.angle_beta   90.00
_cell.angle_gamma   90.00
#
_symmetry.space_group_name_H-M   'P 1'
#
loop_
_entity.id
_entity.type
_entity.pdbx_description
1 polymer ?
#
loop_
_entity_poly.entity_id
_entity_poly.type
_entity_poly.pdbx_seq_one_letter_code
_entity_poly.pdbx_strand_id
1 'polypeptide(L)'
;MGIRVVVDIFSGRPNPSWEIQDPDEVHELLELVARNRAAVAEVASGFTGLGFRGVQVELTDDLDTAGLPPRFELAGGGGRDPYAGAEIAERLVRTMPTTGAGSSGSRDADDTGNSGETAGYPEEFLESVCEEIRRTARRGAGGATTVEPHDEDGGRGPVEAEGQIASLGDGAALACAYDVTPFNPAFWNAPDTQPHNNCYNFAVNRRTNTFAQPGRAHGYTIPGTVRCNEVSTGALRDGLRVWGNCQPPGTLRYVVALVTGTFPGGFRDYHWYRLHPGGIWAHKPGSTPARNTDNSGRVITDPYTCDRRPYSEWCGLFQSHNSVVIN
;
A
#
# COMPACT_ATOMS: atom_id res chain seq x y z
N MET A 1 11.96 7.50 28.05
CA MET A 1 10.87 6.77 27.37
C MET A 1 11.13 6.86 25.88
N GLY A 2 11.37 5.73 25.22
CA GLY A 2 11.82 5.75 23.83
C GLY A 2 11.66 4.41 23.14
N ILE A 3 11.80 4.43 21.83
CA ILE A 3 11.75 3.24 20.99
C ILE A 3 13.11 3.09 20.35
N ARG A 4 13.70 1.91 20.50
CA ARG A 4 14.91 1.54 19.76
C ARG A 4 14.50 0.81 18.48
N VAL A 5 14.94 1.34 17.35
CA VAL A 5 14.70 0.76 16.03
C VAL A 5 15.97 0.05 15.58
N VAL A 6 15.85 -1.18 15.09
CA VAL A 6 16.96 -1.98 14.58
C VAL A 6 16.59 -2.51 13.20
N VAL A 7 17.38 -2.16 12.19
CA VAL A 7 17.23 -2.73 10.84
C VAL A 7 18.00 -4.04 10.81
N ASP A 8 17.30 -5.17 10.84
CA ASP A 8 17.94 -6.48 10.83
C ASP A 8 18.34 -6.83 9.38
N ILE A 9 19.61 -6.61 9.02
CA ILE A 9 20.08 -6.74 7.62
C ILE A 9 21.50 -7.31 7.47
N PHE A 10 22.37 -7.12 8.47
CA PHE A 10 23.76 -7.56 8.39
C PHE A 10 23.98 -8.92 9.05
N SER A 11 24.92 -9.68 8.49
CA SER A 11 25.39 -10.94 9.06
C SER A 11 26.86 -10.78 9.44
N GLY A 12 27.23 -11.07 10.69
CA GLY A 12 28.62 -10.98 11.16
C GLY A 12 29.11 -9.58 11.58
N ARG A 13 28.24 -8.56 11.56
CA ARG A 13 28.49 -7.24 12.16
C ARG A 13 27.23 -6.69 12.82
N PRO A 14 27.34 -5.72 13.75
CA PRO A 14 26.18 -5.10 14.38
C PRO A 14 25.24 -4.48 13.33
N ASN A 15 23.93 -4.66 13.52
CA ASN A 15 22.91 -4.06 12.68
C ASN A 15 22.82 -2.54 12.93
N PRO A 16 22.39 -1.75 11.92
CA PRO A 16 22.01 -0.37 12.12
C PRO A 16 20.92 -0.25 13.18
N SER A 17 21.13 0.62 14.16
CA SER A 17 20.14 0.94 15.17
C SER A 17 20.22 2.40 15.60
N TRP A 18 19.08 2.97 15.99
CA TRP A 18 18.95 4.30 16.56
C TRP A 18 17.79 4.33 17.55
N GLU A 19 17.71 5.39 18.34
CA GLU A 19 16.63 5.61 19.30
C GLU A 19 15.78 6.80 18.89
N ILE A 20 14.46 6.64 19.04
CA ILE A 20 13.48 7.71 18.96
C ILE A 20 13.11 8.06 20.40
N GLN A 21 13.40 9.29 20.80
CA GLN A 21 13.18 9.77 22.17
C GLN A 21 12.17 10.92 22.27
N ASP A 22 11.73 11.47 21.12
CA ASP A 22 10.68 12.49 21.09
C ASP A 22 9.36 11.87 21.58
N PRO A 23 8.76 12.37 22.68
CA PRO A 23 7.58 11.74 23.28
C PRO A 23 6.36 11.73 22.37
N ASP A 24 6.16 12.79 21.56
CA ASP A 24 5.01 12.92 20.68
C ASP A 24 5.16 11.95 19.50
N GLU A 25 6.35 11.86 18.90
CA GLU A 25 6.65 10.93 17.82
C GLU A 25 6.54 9.47 18.29
N VAL A 26 7.07 9.16 19.48
CA VAL A 26 6.95 7.83 20.10
C VAL A 26 5.48 7.46 20.33
N HIS A 27 4.69 8.39 20.86
CA HIS A 27 3.27 8.15 21.12
C HIS A 27 2.49 7.89 19.82
N GLU A 28 2.70 8.71 18.79
CA GLU A 28 2.02 8.56 17.49
C GLU A 28 2.38 7.23 16.82
N LEU A 29 3.66 6.83 16.85
CA LEU A 29 4.12 5.56 16.30
C LEU A 29 3.51 4.36 17.03
N LEU A 30 3.43 4.39 18.36
CA LEU A 30 2.82 3.31 19.13
C LEU A 30 1.33 3.20 18.92
N GLU A 31 0.60 4.33 18.86
CA GLU A 31 -0.81 4.30 18.50
C GLU A 31 -1.03 3.69 17.11
N LEU A 32 -0.20 4.06 16.15
CA LEU A 32 -0.27 3.53 14.79
C LEU A 32 -0.04 2.01 14.78
N VAL A 33 0.98 1.52 15.49
CA VAL A 33 1.25 0.08 15.61
C VAL A 33 0.11 -0.64 16.34
N ALA A 34 -0.41 -0.06 17.43
CA ALA A 34 -1.47 -0.64 18.23
C ALA A 34 -2.80 -0.76 17.46
N ARG A 35 -3.09 0.18 16.56
CA ARG A 35 -4.24 0.10 15.63
C ARG A 35 -4.04 -0.95 14.53
N ASN A 36 -2.79 -1.32 14.23
CA ASN A 36 -2.41 -2.25 13.17
C ASN A 36 -1.76 -3.53 13.71
N ARG A 37 -2.31 -4.15 14.76
CA ARG A 37 -1.69 -5.35 15.39
C ARG A 37 -1.41 -6.53 14.46
N ALA A 38 -2.11 -6.63 13.32
CA ALA A 38 -1.85 -7.67 12.33
C ALA A 38 -0.49 -7.48 11.61
N ALA A 39 0.05 -6.25 11.61
CA ALA A 39 1.37 -5.92 11.06
C ALA A 39 2.53 -6.46 11.91
N VAL A 40 2.29 -6.60 13.21
CA VAL A 40 3.27 -6.97 14.23
C VAL A 40 3.52 -8.48 14.18
N ALA A 41 4.79 -8.87 14.14
CA ALA A 41 5.23 -10.26 14.20
C ALA A 41 6.18 -10.50 15.38
N GLU A 42 6.28 -11.75 15.81
CA GLU A 42 7.38 -12.17 16.68
C GLU A 42 8.70 -12.03 15.91
N VAL A 43 9.76 -11.58 16.60
CA VAL A 43 11.08 -11.44 15.98
C VAL A 43 11.55 -12.77 15.41
N ALA A 44 12.09 -12.74 14.19
CA ALA A 44 12.57 -13.92 13.47
C ALA A 44 11.49 -14.99 13.16
N SER A 45 10.20 -14.64 13.23
CA SER A 45 9.11 -15.53 12.77
C SER A 45 8.91 -15.50 11.24
N GLY A 46 9.51 -14.51 10.56
CA GLY A 46 9.48 -14.34 9.11
C GLY A 46 10.67 -14.95 8.38
N PHE A 47 11.27 -14.18 7.47
CA PHE A 47 12.45 -14.58 6.70
C PHE A 47 13.71 -14.62 7.57
N THR A 48 14.38 -15.77 7.62
CA THR A 48 15.58 -16.00 8.44
C THR A 48 16.86 -16.21 7.63
N GLY A 49 16.83 -15.92 6.33
CA GLY A 49 17.98 -16.05 5.43
C GLY A 49 18.97 -14.88 5.51
N LEU A 50 19.86 -14.80 4.52
CA LEU A 50 20.83 -13.71 4.39
C LEU A 50 20.18 -12.45 3.79
N GLY A 51 20.57 -11.27 4.28
CA GLY A 51 20.07 -9.97 3.82
C GLY A 51 19.08 -9.35 4.81
N PHE A 52 18.17 -8.51 4.29
CA PHE A 52 17.12 -7.86 5.08
C PHE A 52 16.13 -8.89 5.64
N ARG A 53 15.90 -8.84 6.95
CA ARG A 53 15.02 -9.75 7.69
C ARG A 53 13.89 -9.04 8.42
N GLY A 54 13.90 -7.71 8.45
CA GLY A 54 12.83 -6.91 9.03
C GLY A 54 13.35 -5.70 9.80
N VAL A 55 12.40 -4.90 10.28
CA VAL A 55 12.65 -3.80 11.21
C VAL A 55 12.17 -4.24 12.58
N GLN A 56 13.10 -4.39 13.51
CA GLN A 56 12.80 -4.75 14.89
C GLN A 56 12.60 -3.47 15.71
N VAL A 57 11.59 -3.52 16.56
CA VAL A 57 11.20 -2.44 17.45
C VAL A 57 11.34 -2.94 18.88
N GLU A 58 12.16 -2.26 19.67
CA GLU A 58 12.40 -2.54 21.09
C GLU A 58 11.85 -1.37 21.91
N LEU A 59 10.84 -1.64 22.75
CA LEU A 59 10.26 -0.65 23.66
C LEU A 59 11.16 -0.54 24.89
N THR A 60 11.57 0.68 25.24
CA THR A 60 12.30 0.94 26.49
C THR A 60 11.32 1.18 27.64
N ASP A 61 11.75 0.95 28.88
CA ASP A 61 10.86 0.94 30.06
C ASP A 61 10.07 2.26 30.27
N ASP A 62 8.89 2.13 30.89
CA ASP A 62 7.87 3.14 31.23
C ASP A 62 6.87 3.58 30.14
N LEU A 63 6.71 2.81 29.05
CA LEU A 63 5.68 3.04 28.02
C LEU A 63 4.34 2.37 28.34
N ASP A 64 3.22 3.10 28.22
CA ASP A 64 1.92 2.46 27.98
C ASP A 64 1.91 1.90 26.56
N THR A 65 2.17 0.60 26.44
CA THR A 65 2.34 -0.07 25.16
C THR A 65 1.02 -0.41 24.47
N ALA A 66 -0.12 -0.05 25.08
CA ALA A 66 -1.44 -0.47 24.66
C ALA A 66 -1.53 -1.99 24.41
N GLY A 67 -0.74 -2.82 25.10
CA GLY A 67 -0.70 -4.27 24.92
C GLY A 67 0.10 -4.76 23.70
N LEU A 68 1.03 -3.95 23.18
CA LEU A 68 2.07 -4.41 22.26
C LEU A 68 3.15 -5.19 23.02
N PRO A 69 3.78 -6.20 22.39
CA PRO A 69 4.92 -6.90 22.98
C PRO A 69 6.11 -5.94 23.16
N PRO A 70 6.98 -6.17 24.16
CA PRO A 70 8.15 -5.31 24.43
C PRO A 70 9.16 -5.29 23.28
N ARG A 71 9.15 -6.33 22.45
CA ARG A 71 9.94 -6.42 21.23
C ARG A 71 9.12 -7.09 20.14
N PHE A 72 9.16 -6.53 18.93
CA PHE A 72 8.50 -7.10 17.77
C PHE A 72 9.22 -6.77 16.47
N GLU A 73 8.77 -7.40 15.39
CA GLU A 73 9.29 -7.21 14.05
C GLU A 73 8.19 -6.74 13.10
N LEU A 74 8.58 -5.85 12.19
CA LEU A 74 7.79 -5.35 11.09
C LEU A 74 8.52 -5.64 9.77
N ALA A 75 7.76 -5.83 8.70
CA ALA A 75 8.28 -6.06 7.35
C ALA A 75 9.28 -7.22 7.21
N GLY A 76 9.32 -8.17 8.15
CA GLY A 76 10.15 -9.39 8.05
C GLY A 76 9.44 -10.60 7.43
N GLY A 77 8.15 -10.47 7.12
CA GLY A 77 7.32 -11.54 6.52
C GLY A 77 6.59 -12.44 7.51
N GLY A 78 6.77 -12.25 8.82
CA GLY A 78 6.01 -12.97 9.86
C GLY A 78 4.64 -12.35 10.20
N GLY A 79 4.39 -11.10 9.78
CA GLY A 79 3.13 -10.38 10.06
C GLY A 79 1.96 -10.89 9.21
N ARG A 80 0.75 -10.85 9.76
CA ARG A 80 -0.50 -11.22 9.06
C ARG A 80 -0.98 -10.13 8.08
N ASP A 81 -0.56 -8.89 8.29
CA ASP A 81 -0.73 -7.78 7.36
C ASP A 81 0.65 -7.24 6.92
N PRO A 82 1.27 -7.84 5.88
CA PRO A 82 2.58 -7.41 5.40
C PRO A 82 2.59 -5.98 4.86
N TYR A 83 1.42 -5.41 4.55
CA TYR A 83 1.31 -4.06 3.97
C TYR A 83 1.37 -3.00 5.06
N ALA A 84 0.55 -3.13 6.09
CA ALA A 84 0.64 -2.28 7.28
C ALA A 84 2.03 -2.43 7.93
N GLY A 85 2.60 -3.64 7.93
CA GLY A 85 3.96 -3.89 8.39
C GLY A 85 5.01 -3.09 7.63
N ALA A 86 4.93 -3.03 6.30
CA ALA A 86 5.87 -2.26 5.49
C ALA A 86 5.69 -0.75 5.61
N GLU A 87 4.46 -0.25 5.68
CA GLU A 87 4.18 1.18 5.88
C GLU A 87 4.77 1.69 7.20
N ILE A 88 4.52 0.96 8.30
CA ILE A 88 5.04 1.33 9.61
C ILE A 88 6.56 1.18 9.65
N ALA A 89 7.11 0.12 9.06
CA ALA A 89 8.55 -0.09 8.97
C ALA A 89 9.24 1.03 8.18
N GLU A 90 8.68 1.48 7.05
CA GLU A 90 9.23 2.59 6.27
C GLU A 90 9.16 3.90 7.05
N ARG A 91 8.04 4.17 7.75
CA ARG A 91 7.91 5.35 8.61
C ARG A 91 8.97 5.36 9.71
N LEU A 92 9.21 4.22 10.36
CA LEU A 92 10.27 4.08 11.35
C LEU A 92 11.65 4.28 10.72
N VAL A 93 11.97 3.63 9.60
CA VAL A 93 13.27 3.77 8.92
C VAL A 93 13.54 5.21 8.48
N ARG A 94 12.50 6.00 8.16
CA ARG A 94 12.67 7.43 7.82
C ARG A 94 13.05 8.32 9.00
N THR A 95 13.02 7.82 10.24
CA THR A 95 13.57 8.53 11.41
C THR A 95 15.06 8.25 11.61
N MET A 96 15.67 7.42 10.74
CA MET A 96 17.10 7.12 10.78
C MET A 96 17.94 8.40 10.62
N PRO A 97 18.91 8.67 11.52
CA PRO A 97 19.78 9.83 11.40
C PRO A 97 20.72 9.67 10.20
N THR A 98 20.71 10.62 9.25
CA THR A 98 21.54 10.56 8.03
C THR A 98 22.67 11.58 7.99
N THR A 99 23.77 11.27 7.31
CA THR A 99 24.99 12.11 7.22
C THR A 99 24.87 13.36 6.32
N GLY A 100 23.68 13.72 5.82
CA GLY A 100 23.47 14.85 4.90
C GLY A 100 22.63 16.01 5.43
N ALA A 101 21.94 15.83 6.56
CA ALA A 101 20.87 16.73 6.99
C ALA A 101 21.30 17.94 7.86
N GLY A 102 22.58 18.35 7.86
CA GLY A 102 23.05 19.30 8.88
C GLY A 102 24.33 20.11 8.65
N SER A 103 24.79 20.36 7.42
CA SER A 103 25.96 21.24 7.20
C SER A 103 25.65 22.49 6.37
N SER A 104 24.85 23.41 6.93
CA SER A 104 24.91 24.83 6.62
C SER A 104 25.25 25.61 7.90
N GLY A 105 26.51 25.55 8.30
CA GLY A 105 27.07 26.26 9.46
C GLY A 105 28.59 26.18 9.39
N SER A 106 29.27 27.28 9.67
CA SER A 106 30.66 27.60 9.32
C SER A 106 31.70 26.54 9.71
N ARG A 107 32.64 26.30 8.79
CA ARG A 107 33.95 25.73 9.12
C ARG A 107 34.76 26.77 9.87
N ASP A 108 34.94 26.58 11.17
CA ASP A 108 36.14 27.03 11.85
C ASP A 108 36.88 25.78 12.36
N ALA A 109 38.17 25.72 12.02
CA ALA A 109 39.07 24.69 12.45
C ALA A 109 39.52 25.01 13.88
N ASP A 110 39.32 24.09 14.83
CA ASP A 110 40.34 23.81 15.83
C ASP A 110 40.12 22.46 16.57
N ASP A 111 41.20 21.70 16.54
CA ASP A 111 41.82 20.80 17.52
C ASP A 111 41.06 20.10 18.66
N THR A 112 41.34 18.78 18.74
CA THR A 112 41.37 17.88 19.91
C THR A 112 40.11 17.58 20.73
N GLY A 113 39.60 16.35 20.54
CA GLY A 113 39.45 15.40 21.65
C GLY A 113 38.04 15.07 22.15
N ASN A 114 37.50 13.96 21.64
CA ASN A 114 36.57 13.03 22.30
C ASN A 114 35.18 13.54 22.70
N SER A 115 34.25 13.55 21.74
CA SER A 115 32.81 13.40 21.98
C SER A 115 32.24 12.35 21.02
N GLY A 116 31.54 11.35 21.58
CA GLY A 116 30.90 10.27 20.82
C GLY A 116 29.70 10.79 20.03
N GLU A 117 29.96 11.44 18.90
CA GLU A 117 28.94 11.76 17.91
C GLU A 117 28.54 10.49 17.16
N THR A 118 27.29 10.07 17.31
CA THR A 118 26.68 9.03 16.48
C THR A 118 26.75 9.48 15.02
N ALA A 119 27.75 8.97 14.30
CA ALA A 119 27.86 9.14 12.86
C ALA A 119 26.55 8.65 12.21
N GLY A 120 25.85 9.55 11.52
CA GLY A 120 24.64 9.20 10.77
C GLY A 120 24.92 8.16 9.68
N TYR A 121 23.85 7.58 9.16
CA TYR A 121 23.92 6.61 8.07
C TYR A 121 23.89 7.33 6.71
N PRO A 122 24.51 6.77 5.66
CA PRO A 122 24.38 7.30 4.30
C PRO A 122 22.92 7.29 3.84
N GLU A 123 22.47 8.33 3.14
CA GLU A 123 21.09 8.42 2.63
C GLU A 123 20.76 7.29 1.63
N GLU A 124 21.74 6.88 0.83
CA GLU A 124 21.62 5.72 -0.06
C GLU A 124 21.32 4.42 0.72
N PHE A 125 21.85 4.30 1.94
CA PHE A 125 21.57 3.15 2.78
C PHE A 125 20.12 3.15 3.25
N LEU A 126 19.59 4.30 3.70
CA LEU A 126 18.18 4.46 4.05
C LEU A 126 17.28 4.04 2.88
N GLU A 127 17.53 4.56 1.68
CA GLU A 127 16.73 4.23 0.50
C GLU A 127 16.84 2.74 0.11
N SER A 128 18.01 2.12 0.29
CA SER A 128 18.16 0.67 0.08
C SER A 128 17.32 -0.18 1.05
N VAL A 129 17.20 0.26 2.32
CA VAL A 129 16.36 -0.41 3.32
C VAL A 129 14.89 -0.23 3.00
N CYS A 130 14.48 0.97 2.60
CA CYS A 130 13.12 1.24 2.13
C CYS A 130 12.74 0.32 0.96
N GLU A 131 13.65 0.10 0.01
CA GLU A 131 13.38 -0.82 -1.11
C GLU A 131 13.24 -2.28 -0.68
N GLU A 132 14.05 -2.76 0.28
CA GLU A 132 13.90 -4.13 0.81
C GLU A 132 12.62 -4.32 1.64
N ILE A 133 12.17 -3.28 2.37
CA ILE A 133 10.86 -3.26 3.03
C ILE A 133 9.74 -3.41 2.00
N ARG A 134 9.79 -2.59 0.93
CA ARG A 134 8.83 -2.63 -0.18
C ARG A 134 8.85 -3.98 -0.88
N ARG A 135 10.04 -4.55 -1.12
CA ARG A 135 10.22 -5.89 -1.70
C ARG A 135 9.57 -6.97 -0.85
N THR A 136 9.70 -6.89 0.47
CA THR A 136 9.09 -7.85 1.39
C THR A 136 7.57 -7.73 1.39
N ALA A 137 7.02 -6.50 1.35
CA ALA A 137 5.60 -6.29 1.09
C ALA A 137 5.15 -6.86 -0.25
N ARG A 138 5.88 -6.61 -1.35
CA ARG A 138 5.55 -7.16 -2.68
C ARG A 138 5.54 -8.69 -2.68
N ARG A 139 6.47 -9.35 -1.97
CA ARG A 139 6.49 -10.81 -1.78
C ARG A 139 5.28 -11.29 -0.97
N GLY A 140 4.98 -10.63 0.15
CA GLY A 140 3.76 -10.88 0.94
C GLY A 140 2.46 -10.62 0.16
N ALA A 141 2.52 -9.77 -0.86
CA ALA A 141 1.42 -9.45 -1.77
C ALA A 141 1.20 -10.45 -2.91
N GLY A 142 1.93 -11.57 -2.93
CA GLY A 142 1.88 -12.52 -4.05
C GLY A 142 2.68 -12.07 -5.28
N GLY A 143 3.72 -11.25 -5.11
CA GLY A 143 4.65 -10.87 -6.17
C GLY A 143 4.26 -9.63 -6.97
N ALA A 144 3.79 -8.57 -6.30
CA ALA A 144 3.47 -7.30 -6.96
C ALA A 144 4.67 -6.77 -7.78
N THR A 145 4.42 -6.35 -9.01
CA THR A 145 5.43 -5.77 -9.92
C THR A 145 5.07 -4.30 -10.16
N THR A 146 6.06 -3.42 -10.03
CA THR A 146 5.90 -2.01 -10.37
C THR A 146 6.14 -1.82 -11.87
N VAL A 147 5.22 -1.14 -12.53
CA VAL A 147 5.34 -0.65 -13.90
C VAL A 147 5.64 0.84 -13.82
N GLU A 148 6.86 1.19 -14.22
CA GLU A 148 7.25 2.58 -14.38
C GLU A 148 6.78 3.09 -15.75
N PRO A 149 6.37 4.35 -15.84
CA PRO A 149 5.86 4.91 -17.09
C PRO A 149 7.03 5.29 -18.02
N HIS A 150 7.15 4.57 -19.14
CA HIS A 150 8.19 4.73 -20.17
C HIS A 150 9.65 4.62 -19.68
N ASP A 151 10.15 3.39 -19.60
CA ASP A 151 11.53 3.09 -20.03
C ASP A 151 11.46 2.42 -21.40
N GLU A 152 12.02 3.09 -22.42
CA GLU A 152 12.18 2.57 -23.76
C GLU A 152 13.17 1.39 -23.78
N ASP A 153 12.73 0.17 -23.47
CA ASP A 153 13.46 -1.02 -23.93
C ASP A 153 12.55 -2.23 -24.20
N GLY A 154 12.16 -2.37 -25.48
CA GLY A 154 12.34 -3.60 -26.26
C GLY A 154 11.73 -4.95 -25.83
N GLY A 155 10.98 -5.04 -24.73
CA GLY A 155 10.37 -6.28 -24.24
C GLY A 155 8.90 -6.42 -24.62
N ARG A 156 8.48 -7.62 -25.05
CA ARG A 156 7.14 -7.96 -25.58
C ARG A 156 5.98 -7.92 -24.55
N GLY A 157 5.81 -6.81 -23.84
CA GLY A 157 4.66 -6.48 -22.98
C GLY A 157 5.04 -5.35 -22.00
N PRO A 158 4.58 -4.12 -22.21
CA PRO A 158 3.54 -3.44 -21.40
C PRO A 158 2.58 -2.56 -22.25
N VAL A 159 2.63 -2.71 -23.58
CA VAL A 159 2.02 -1.80 -24.55
C VAL A 159 0.48 -1.80 -24.56
N GLU A 160 -0.17 -2.93 -24.24
CA GLU A 160 -1.65 -3.04 -24.28
C GLU A 160 -2.33 -2.37 -23.09
N ALA A 161 -1.76 -2.47 -21.87
CA ALA A 161 -2.33 -1.85 -20.68
C ALA A 161 -2.16 -0.33 -20.68
N GLU A 162 -1.00 0.16 -21.15
CA GLU A 162 -0.72 1.60 -21.25
C GLU A 162 -1.58 2.27 -22.32
N GLY A 163 -1.79 1.62 -23.48
CA GLY A 163 -2.70 2.11 -24.51
C GLY A 163 -4.15 2.21 -24.01
N GLN A 164 -4.60 1.27 -23.17
CA GLN A 164 -5.91 1.32 -22.54
C GLN A 164 -6.01 2.45 -21.52
N ILE A 165 -5.06 2.54 -20.59
CA ILE A 165 -5.02 3.61 -19.58
C ILE A 165 -5.00 4.98 -20.25
N ALA A 166 -4.19 5.15 -21.30
CA ALA A 166 -4.10 6.38 -22.09
C ALA A 166 -5.39 6.70 -22.87
N SER A 167 -6.15 5.68 -23.29
CA SER A 167 -7.46 5.86 -23.94
C SER A 167 -8.61 6.11 -22.95
N LEU A 168 -8.41 5.79 -21.67
CA LEU A 168 -9.42 5.85 -20.60
C LEU A 168 -9.21 7.04 -19.63
N GLY A 169 -8.00 7.62 -19.62
CA GLY A 169 -7.69 8.88 -18.96
C GLY A 169 -7.55 10.02 -19.97
N ASP A 170 -7.69 11.27 -19.54
CA ASP A 170 -7.32 12.42 -20.37
C ASP A 170 -5.84 12.27 -20.75
N GLY A 171 -5.52 12.28 -22.05
CA GLY A 171 -4.20 11.97 -22.64
C GLY A 171 -3.03 12.86 -22.22
N ALA A 172 -3.18 13.66 -21.16
CA ALA A 172 -2.17 14.47 -20.50
C ALA A 172 -1.88 14.02 -19.06
N ALA A 173 -2.49 12.95 -18.56
CA ALA A 173 -2.13 12.36 -17.26
C ALA A 173 -0.66 11.93 -17.31
N LEU A 174 0.21 12.62 -16.55
CA LEU A 174 1.54 12.13 -16.20
C LEU A 174 1.39 10.64 -15.91
N ALA A 175 1.98 9.81 -16.75
CA ALA A 175 1.81 8.38 -16.60
C ALA A 175 2.35 8.05 -15.19
N CYS A 176 1.48 7.56 -14.32
CA CYS A 176 1.83 7.31 -12.93
C CYS A 176 2.47 5.94 -12.86
N ALA A 177 3.57 5.81 -12.13
CA ALA A 177 4.08 4.51 -11.77
C ALA A 177 2.98 3.75 -10.99
N TYR A 178 2.71 2.52 -11.38
CA TYR A 178 1.62 1.71 -10.82
C TYR A 178 2.08 0.29 -10.51
N ASP A 179 1.38 -0.38 -9.62
CA ASP A 179 1.68 -1.77 -9.27
C ASP A 179 0.61 -2.70 -9.82
N VAL A 180 1.03 -3.87 -10.28
CA VAL A 180 0.14 -4.97 -10.67
C VAL A 180 0.50 -6.22 -9.89
N THR A 181 -0.52 -6.94 -9.44
CA THR A 181 -0.37 -8.26 -8.81
C THR A 181 -1.02 -9.33 -9.68
N PRO A 182 -0.47 -10.55 -9.77
CA PRO A 182 -1.16 -11.65 -10.42
C PRO A 182 -2.59 -11.81 -9.90
N PHE A 183 -3.53 -12.06 -10.80
CA PHE A 183 -4.91 -12.28 -10.40
C PHE A 183 -5.01 -13.54 -9.53
N ASN A 184 -5.37 -13.37 -8.25
CA ASN A 184 -5.45 -14.46 -7.27
C ASN A 184 -6.91 -14.71 -6.83
N PRO A 185 -7.74 -15.35 -7.68
CA PRO A 185 -9.12 -15.65 -7.33
C PRO A 185 -9.23 -16.62 -6.14
N ALA A 186 -8.24 -17.49 -5.93
CA ALA A 186 -8.27 -18.48 -4.86
C ALA A 186 -8.38 -17.83 -3.48
N PHE A 187 -7.60 -16.78 -3.22
CA PHE A 187 -7.71 -16.00 -1.98
C PHE A 187 -9.08 -15.33 -1.83
N TRP A 188 -9.54 -14.63 -2.87
CA TRP A 188 -10.80 -13.87 -2.81
C TRP A 188 -12.06 -14.72 -2.82
N ASN A 189 -11.95 -15.98 -3.26
CA ASN A 189 -13.02 -16.97 -3.33
C ASN A 189 -12.96 -18.00 -2.19
N ALA A 190 -12.03 -17.83 -1.24
CA ALA A 190 -11.97 -18.67 -0.06
C ALA A 190 -13.24 -18.47 0.81
N PRO A 191 -13.77 -19.51 1.45
CA PRO A 191 -15.02 -19.42 2.22
C PRO A 191 -15.03 -18.37 3.34
N ASP A 192 -13.87 -18.08 3.93
CA ASP A 192 -13.67 -17.09 4.99
C ASP A 192 -13.48 -15.66 4.47
N THR A 193 -13.34 -15.48 3.15
CA THR A 193 -12.99 -14.21 2.51
C THR A 193 -14.09 -13.74 1.56
N GLN A 194 -14.62 -14.63 0.72
CA GLN A 194 -15.62 -14.33 -0.29
C GLN A 194 -16.89 -13.66 0.26
N PRO A 195 -17.52 -14.16 1.35
CA PRO A 195 -18.81 -13.64 1.78
C PRO A 195 -18.70 -12.31 2.53
N HIS A 196 -17.51 -11.78 2.82
CA HIS A 196 -17.31 -10.60 3.67
C HIS A 196 -16.63 -9.41 2.97
N ASN A 197 -16.24 -9.57 1.71
CA ASN A 197 -15.50 -8.55 0.94
C ASN A 197 -16.16 -8.33 -0.41
N ASN A 198 -16.20 -7.08 -0.86
CA ASN A 198 -16.90 -6.65 -2.08
C ASN A 198 -15.94 -6.16 -3.17
N CYS A 199 -16.50 -5.47 -4.17
CA CYS A 199 -15.77 -4.91 -5.30
C CYS A 199 -14.73 -3.87 -4.88
N TYR A 200 -15.03 -3.05 -3.86
CA TYR A 200 -14.13 -2.03 -3.37
C TYR A 200 -12.94 -2.64 -2.62
N ASN A 201 -13.21 -3.56 -1.68
CA ASN A 201 -12.18 -4.37 -1.00
C ASN A 201 -11.22 -5.03 -2.00
N PHE A 202 -11.79 -5.70 -3.00
CA PHE A 202 -11.02 -6.36 -4.05
C PHE A 202 -10.17 -5.37 -4.84
N ALA A 203 -10.77 -4.25 -5.27
CA ALA A 203 -10.11 -3.29 -6.14
C ALA A 203 -8.90 -2.62 -5.48
N VAL A 204 -9.02 -2.25 -4.20
CA VAL A 204 -7.91 -1.64 -3.45
C VAL A 204 -7.02 -2.68 -2.75
N ASN A 205 -7.25 -3.97 -3.00
CA ASN A 205 -6.50 -5.10 -2.44
C ASN A 205 -6.49 -5.19 -0.90
N ARG A 206 -7.60 -4.87 -0.24
CA ARG A 206 -7.72 -4.90 1.23
C ARG A 206 -8.83 -5.83 1.69
N ARG A 207 -8.47 -6.88 2.42
CA ARG A 207 -9.42 -7.80 3.08
C ARG A 207 -9.74 -7.30 4.48
N THR A 208 -10.72 -6.41 4.59
CA THR A 208 -11.20 -5.91 5.89
C THR A 208 -12.30 -6.78 6.49
N ASN A 209 -12.96 -7.63 5.68
CA ASN A 209 -14.12 -8.45 6.07
C ASN A 209 -15.34 -7.64 6.56
N THR A 210 -15.51 -6.43 6.04
CA THR A 210 -16.52 -5.46 6.50
C THR A 210 -17.49 -5.02 5.40
N PHE A 211 -17.35 -5.52 4.16
CA PHE A 211 -18.00 -4.92 2.98
C PHE A 211 -17.72 -3.42 2.86
N ALA A 212 -16.45 -3.07 2.68
CA ALA A 212 -16.00 -1.69 2.74
C ALA A 212 -16.79 -0.77 1.79
N GLN A 213 -17.11 0.42 2.28
CA GLN A 213 -17.80 1.45 1.49
C GLN A 213 -16.86 2.65 1.34
N PRO A 214 -16.70 3.22 0.13
CA PRO A 214 -15.88 4.40 -0.06
C PRO A 214 -16.23 5.53 0.91
N GLY A 215 -15.24 5.96 1.69
CA GLY A 215 -15.34 7.05 2.66
C GLY A 215 -15.87 6.66 4.05
N ARG A 216 -16.32 5.42 4.25
CA ARG A 216 -16.94 4.99 5.53
C ARG A 216 -15.95 5.00 6.68
N ALA A 217 -14.67 4.68 6.43
CA ALA A 217 -13.60 4.84 7.43
C ALA A 217 -13.45 6.29 7.92
N HIS A 218 -13.88 7.25 7.10
CA HIS A 218 -13.74 8.69 7.32
C HIS A 218 -15.10 9.38 7.56
N GLY A 219 -16.07 8.63 8.10
CA GLY A 219 -17.38 9.16 8.47
C GLY A 219 -18.25 9.63 7.31
N TYR A 220 -17.90 9.27 6.07
CA TYR A 220 -18.69 9.61 4.88
C TYR A 220 -19.65 8.48 4.52
N THR A 221 -20.90 8.84 4.24
CA THR A 221 -21.91 7.93 3.70
C THR A 221 -22.27 8.39 2.30
N ILE A 222 -22.11 7.50 1.32
CA ILE A 222 -22.51 7.74 -0.07
C ILE A 222 -24.04 7.97 -0.10
N PRO A 223 -24.54 9.10 -0.65
CA PRO A 223 -25.95 9.30 -0.88
C PRO A 223 -26.59 8.16 -1.69
N GLY A 224 -27.88 7.88 -1.43
CA GLY A 224 -28.63 6.85 -2.17
C GLY A 224 -28.80 7.13 -3.67
N THR A 225 -28.40 8.32 -4.14
CA THR A 225 -28.31 8.67 -5.55
C THR A 225 -27.10 8.06 -6.25
N VAL A 226 -26.08 7.59 -5.54
CA VAL A 226 -24.90 6.85 -6.05
C VAL A 226 -24.35 7.42 -7.36
N ARG A 227 -24.15 8.73 -7.42
CA ARG A 227 -23.56 9.40 -8.58
C ARG A 227 -22.05 9.23 -8.58
N CYS A 228 -21.41 9.30 -9.75
CA CYS A 228 -19.95 9.22 -9.85
C CYS A 228 -19.23 10.14 -8.85
N ASN A 229 -19.60 11.43 -8.77
CA ASN A 229 -18.95 12.38 -7.86
C ASN A 229 -19.12 12.02 -6.37
N GLU A 230 -20.23 11.36 -6.00
CA GLU A 230 -20.52 10.95 -4.63
C GLU A 230 -19.65 9.76 -4.21
N VAL A 231 -19.58 8.73 -5.04
CA VAL A 231 -18.72 7.56 -4.80
C VAL A 231 -17.25 7.99 -4.83
N SER A 232 -16.86 8.82 -5.80
CA SER A 232 -15.51 9.39 -5.89
C SER A 232 -15.14 10.20 -4.66
N THR A 233 -16.06 10.99 -4.09
CA THR A 233 -15.79 11.74 -2.85
C THR A 233 -15.41 10.80 -1.70
N GLY A 234 -16.10 9.67 -1.56
CA GLY A 234 -15.76 8.66 -0.58
C GLY A 234 -14.38 8.04 -0.84
N ALA A 235 -14.10 7.66 -2.09
CA ALA A 235 -12.82 7.07 -2.47
C ALA A 235 -11.63 8.02 -2.21
N LEU A 236 -11.80 9.31 -2.53
CA LEU A 236 -10.79 10.34 -2.27
C LEU A 236 -10.54 10.53 -0.76
N ARG A 237 -11.59 10.46 0.07
CA ARG A 237 -11.45 10.52 1.54
C ARG A 237 -10.67 9.33 2.10
N ASP A 238 -10.82 8.16 1.50
CA ASP A 238 -10.03 6.97 1.86
C ASP A 238 -8.57 7.04 1.39
N GLY A 239 -8.22 8.04 0.58
CA GLY A 239 -6.85 8.28 0.10
C GLY A 239 -6.58 7.82 -1.33
N LEU A 240 -7.59 7.35 -2.08
CA LEU A 240 -7.42 7.14 -3.52
C LEU A 240 -7.18 8.50 -4.20
N ARG A 241 -6.47 8.49 -5.32
CA ARG A 241 -6.34 9.66 -6.19
C ARG A 241 -6.96 9.37 -7.54
N VAL A 242 -7.52 10.39 -8.20
CA VAL A 242 -7.89 10.27 -9.61
C VAL A 242 -6.63 9.96 -10.41
N TRP A 243 -6.72 9.04 -11.38
CA TRP A 243 -5.58 8.70 -12.23
C TRP A 243 -5.00 9.95 -12.90
N GLY A 244 -3.67 10.04 -12.98
CA GLY A 244 -2.93 11.24 -13.40
C GLY A 244 -2.58 12.20 -12.27
N ASN A 245 -3.25 12.13 -11.11
CA ASN A 245 -2.76 12.69 -9.86
C ASN A 245 -2.03 11.58 -9.09
N CYS A 246 -0.77 11.34 -9.45
CA CYS A 246 -0.04 10.17 -9.00
C CYS A 246 0.07 10.09 -7.46
N GLN A 247 -0.05 8.88 -6.96
CA GLN A 247 0.29 8.56 -5.57
C GLN A 247 1.79 8.78 -5.33
N PRO A 248 2.20 9.11 -4.09
CA PRO A 248 3.62 9.22 -3.75
C PRO A 248 4.37 7.90 -4.03
N PRO A 249 5.71 7.95 -4.06
CA PRO A 249 6.52 6.74 -4.08
C PRO A 249 6.11 5.78 -2.97
N GLY A 250 6.02 4.49 -3.28
CA GLY A 250 5.49 3.47 -2.39
C GLY A 250 5.10 2.21 -3.15
N THR A 251 4.35 1.32 -2.52
CA THR A 251 3.85 0.08 -3.13
C THR A 251 2.33 0.04 -3.13
N LEU A 252 1.77 -0.88 -3.93
CA LEU A 252 0.33 -1.11 -4.08
C LEU A 252 -0.42 0.05 -4.73
N ARG A 253 0.25 0.71 -5.67
CA ARG A 253 -0.31 1.77 -6.51
C ARG A 253 -1.22 1.18 -7.59
N TYR A 254 -2.29 0.50 -7.19
CA TYR A 254 -3.17 -0.21 -8.12
C TYR A 254 -4.02 0.75 -8.94
N VAL A 255 -4.09 0.52 -10.25
CA VAL A 255 -5.07 1.16 -11.13
C VAL A 255 -6.41 0.49 -10.96
N VAL A 256 -7.43 1.28 -10.64
CA VAL A 256 -8.80 0.81 -10.45
C VAL A 256 -9.78 1.66 -11.26
N ALA A 257 -10.86 1.05 -11.75
CA ALA A 257 -11.88 1.73 -12.52
C ALA A 257 -13.20 1.77 -11.75
N LEU A 258 -13.87 2.92 -11.75
CA LEU A 258 -15.17 3.13 -11.13
C LEU A 258 -16.27 3.29 -12.19
N VAL A 259 -17.38 2.59 -11.97
CA VAL A 259 -18.61 2.74 -12.75
C VAL A 259 -19.82 2.82 -11.82
N THR A 260 -20.88 3.50 -12.27
CA THR A 260 -22.18 3.52 -11.59
C THR A 260 -23.29 3.04 -12.53
N GLY A 261 -24.42 2.67 -11.96
CA GLY A 261 -25.53 2.10 -12.70
C GLY A 261 -26.88 2.30 -12.03
N THR A 262 -27.92 2.21 -12.84
CA THR A 262 -29.31 2.15 -12.36
C THR A 262 -29.90 0.81 -12.74
N PHE A 263 -30.34 0.06 -11.74
CA PHE A 263 -30.91 -1.27 -11.85
C PHE A 263 -32.44 -1.19 -11.99
N PRO A 264 -33.09 -2.27 -12.48
CA PRO A 264 -34.54 -2.37 -12.46
C PRO A 264 -35.13 -2.04 -11.08
N GLY A 265 -36.18 -1.24 -11.06
CA GLY A 265 -36.78 -0.73 -9.81
C GLY A 265 -36.15 0.55 -9.28
N GLY A 266 -35.21 1.18 -10.00
CA GLY A 266 -34.64 2.49 -9.66
C GLY A 266 -33.52 2.43 -8.61
N PHE A 267 -33.13 1.22 -8.17
CA PHE A 267 -31.97 1.03 -7.31
C PHE A 267 -30.70 1.48 -8.04
N ARG A 268 -29.86 2.28 -7.39
CA ARG A 268 -28.57 2.68 -7.93
C ARG A 268 -27.44 2.03 -7.16
N ASP A 269 -26.38 1.70 -7.89
CA ASP A 269 -25.21 1.03 -7.35
C ASP A 269 -23.94 1.44 -8.09
N TYR A 270 -22.80 1.12 -7.49
CA TYR A 270 -21.49 1.34 -8.06
C TYR A 270 -20.68 0.04 -8.12
N HIS A 271 -19.66 0.02 -8.97
CA HIS A 271 -18.81 -1.15 -9.10
C HIS A 271 -17.37 -0.78 -9.45
N TRP A 272 -16.43 -1.60 -8.97
CA TRP A 272 -14.99 -1.39 -9.15
C TRP A 272 -14.32 -2.55 -9.87
N TYR A 273 -13.33 -2.20 -10.71
CA TYR A 273 -12.42 -3.14 -11.38
C TYR A 273 -10.98 -2.81 -10.99
N ARG A 274 -10.08 -3.79 -11.03
CA ARG A 274 -8.64 -3.61 -10.85
C ARG A 274 -7.85 -4.18 -12.02
N LEU A 275 -6.82 -3.45 -12.43
CA LEU A 275 -5.86 -3.90 -13.43
C LEU A 275 -4.88 -4.94 -12.87
N HIS A 276 -4.62 -5.97 -13.65
CA HIS A 276 -3.69 -7.06 -13.38
C HIS A 276 -2.64 -7.19 -14.51
N PRO A 277 -1.58 -8.00 -14.33
CA PRO A 277 -0.56 -8.20 -15.35
C PRO A 277 -1.16 -8.65 -16.69
N GLY A 278 -0.58 -8.16 -17.79
CA GLY A 278 -1.03 -8.48 -19.15
C GLY A 278 -2.28 -7.73 -19.62
N GLY A 279 -2.62 -6.59 -19.01
CA GLY A 279 -3.77 -5.79 -19.46
C GLY A 279 -5.13 -6.41 -19.13
N ILE A 280 -5.17 -7.36 -18.19
CA ILE A 280 -6.39 -8.03 -17.76
C ILE A 280 -6.99 -7.25 -16.60
N TRP A 281 -8.30 -7.07 -16.63
CA TRP A 281 -9.07 -6.50 -15.53
C TRP A 281 -9.85 -7.58 -14.80
N ALA A 282 -9.97 -7.44 -13.49
CA ALA A 282 -10.77 -8.33 -12.67
C ALA A 282 -11.66 -7.56 -11.70
N HIS A 283 -12.68 -8.24 -11.20
CA HIS A 283 -13.64 -7.67 -10.26
C HIS A 283 -14.24 -8.72 -9.33
N LYS A 284 -14.91 -8.25 -8.27
CA LYS A 284 -15.66 -9.08 -7.32
C LYS A 284 -17.04 -8.46 -7.03
N PRO A 285 -18.11 -8.85 -7.75
CA PRO A 285 -19.44 -8.27 -7.55
C PRO A 285 -20.02 -8.67 -6.19
N GLY A 286 -20.05 -7.76 -5.21
CA GLY A 286 -20.58 -8.03 -3.87
C GLY A 286 -19.99 -9.30 -3.22
N SER A 287 -20.86 -10.18 -2.72
CA SER A 287 -20.49 -11.47 -2.10
C SER A 287 -20.19 -12.58 -3.11
N THR A 288 -20.30 -12.33 -4.42
CA THR A 288 -20.04 -13.34 -5.46
C THR A 288 -18.53 -13.57 -5.66
N PRO A 289 -18.13 -14.64 -6.37
CA PRO A 289 -16.71 -14.91 -6.63
C PRO A 289 -16.02 -13.78 -7.40
N ALA A 290 -14.77 -13.50 -7.03
CA ALA A 290 -13.85 -12.72 -7.84
C ALA A 290 -13.53 -13.45 -9.15
N ARG A 291 -13.59 -12.72 -10.26
CA ARG A 291 -13.38 -13.22 -11.62
C ARG A 291 -12.74 -12.14 -12.49
N ASN A 292 -12.12 -12.56 -13.60
CA ASN A 292 -11.57 -11.69 -14.64
C ASN A 292 -12.44 -11.68 -15.91
N THR A 293 -13.69 -12.12 -15.81
CA THR A 293 -14.66 -12.13 -16.91
C THR A 293 -15.83 -11.19 -16.67
N ASP A 294 -16.35 -10.59 -17.73
CA ASP A 294 -17.55 -9.76 -17.71
C ASP A 294 -18.83 -10.58 -17.49
N ASN A 295 -19.99 -9.92 -17.55
CA ASN A 295 -21.29 -10.57 -17.36
C ASN A 295 -21.78 -11.39 -18.57
N SER A 296 -21.00 -11.43 -19.64
CA SER A 296 -21.16 -12.32 -20.79
C SER A 296 -20.14 -13.47 -20.78
N GLY A 297 -19.28 -13.55 -19.76
CA GLY A 297 -18.26 -14.60 -19.62
C GLY A 297 -16.99 -14.37 -20.44
N ARG A 298 -16.77 -13.16 -20.97
CA ARG A 298 -15.56 -12.80 -21.74
C ARG A 298 -14.52 -12.20 -20.81
N VAL A 299 -13.24 -12.49 -21.04
CA VAL A 299 -12.13 -11.86 -20.29
C VAL A 299 -12.21 -10.35 -20.44
N ILE A 300 -12.10 -9.62 -19.33
CA ILE A 300 -12.16 -8.16 -19.33
C ILE A 300 -10.79 -7.62 -19.71
N THR A 301 -10.65 -7.13 -20.93
CA THR A 301 -9.47 -6.37 -21.36
C THR A 301 -9.68 -4.88 -21.23
N ASP A 302 -10.93 -4.40 -21.24
CA ASP A 302 -11.26 -2.99 -21.07
C ASP A 302 -12.53 -2.84 -20.21
N PRO A 303 -12.45 -2.23 -19.02
CA PRO A 303 -13.61 -2.06 -18.13
C PRO A 303 -14.61 -1.01 -18.65
N TYR A 304 -14.25 -0.17 -19.62
CA TYR A 304 -15.16 0.80 -20.22
C TYR A 304 -16.14 0.14 -21.18
N THR A 305 -15.66 -0.78 -22.02
CA THR A 305 -16.42 -1.43 -23.10
C THR A 305 -16.96 -2.83 -22.78
N CYS A 306 -16.54 -3.47 -21.68
CA CYS A 306 -17.01 -4.81 -21.33
C CYS A 306 -18.51 -4.87 -20.96
N ASP A 307 -19.09 -6.09 -20.93
CA ASP A 307 -20.47 -6.26 -20.47
C ASP A 307 -20.60 -6.03 -18.95
N ARG A 308 -20.87 -4.77 -18.60
CA ARG A 308 -21.08 -4.30 -17.24
C ARG A 308 -22.53 -4.43 -16.74
N ARG A 309 -23.45 -4.95 -17.55
CA ARG A 309 -24.90 -4.96 -17.25
C ARG A 309 -25.40 -3.56 -16.86
N PRO A 310 -26.13 -3.26 -15.75
CA PRO A 310 -26.73 -1.94 -15.60
C PRO A 310 -25.74 -0.85 -15.16
N TYR A 311 -24.48 -1.20 -14.89
CA TYR A 311 -23.42 -0.21 -14.63
C TYR A 311 -23.00 0.47 -15.93
N SER A 312 -23.82 1.39 -16.44
CA SER A 312 -23.64 2.07 -17.72
C SER A 312 -22.83 3.37 -17.63
N GLU A 313 -22.72 3.99 -16.46
CA GLU A 313 -22.04 5.27 -16.26
C GLU A 313 -20.55 5.03 -15.95
N TRP A 314 -19.65 5.66 -16.71
CA TRP A 314 -18.21 5.62 -16.46
C TRP A 314 -17.79 6.80 -15.58
N CYS A 315 -17.11 6.53 -14.47
CA CYS A 315 -16.70 7.57 -13.53
C CYS A 315 -15.19 7.87 -13.56
N GLY A 316 -14.41 7.05 -14.25
CA GLY A 316 -12.98 7.26 -14.45
C GLY A 316 -12.08 6.22 -13.77
N LEU A 317 -10.78 6.42 -13.97
CA LEU A 317 -9.71 5.67 -13.34
C LEU A 317 -9.22 6.36 -12.06
N PHE A 318 -8.83 5.56 -11.09
CA PHE A 318 -8.24 5.97 -9.83
C PHE A 318 -6.99 5.14 -9.54
N GLN A 319 -6.16 5.66 -8.65
CA GLN A 319 -4.98 4.98 -8.13
C GLN A 319 -5.11 4.77 -6.62
N SER A 320 -5.08 3.50 -6.20
CA SER A 320 -4.94 3.09 -4.80
C SER A 320 -3.50 3.26 -4.31
N HIS A 321 -3.25 3.07 -3.02
CA HIS A 321 -1.92 3.11 -2.40
C HIS A 321 -1.93 2.27 -1.12
N ASN A 322 -0.76 1.84 -0.65
CA ASN A 322 -0.64 1.17 0.65
C ASN A 322 -1.05 2.05 1.84
N SER A 323 -1.20 3.36 1.70
CA SER A 323 -1.71 4.24 2.77
C SER A 323 -3.23 4.39 2.76
N VAL A 324 -3.95 3.76 1.82
CA VAL A 324 -5.42 3.84 1.74
C VAL A 324 -6.04 3.12 2.92
N VAL A 325 -6.95 3.81 3.63
CA VAL A 325 -7.70 3.28 4.76
C VAL A 325 -9.16 3.13 4.37
N ILE A 326 -9.66 1.90 4.43
CA ILE A 326 -11.08 1.59 4.17
C ILE A 326 -11.66 0.85 5.37
N ASN A 327 -12.97 0.98 5.55
CA ASN A 327 -13.74 0.19 6.51
C ASN A 327 -15.02 -0.23 5.86
#